data_AF-A0A519V2Z6-F1
#
_entry.id   AF-A0A519V2Z6-F1
#
_cell.length_a   1.000
_cell.length_b   1.000
_cell.length_c   1.000
_cell.angle_alpha   90.00
_cell.angle_beta   90.00
_cell.angle_gamma   90.00
#
_symmetry.space_group_name_H-M   'P 1'
#
loop_
_entity.id
_entity.type
_entity.pdbx_description
1 polymer ?
#
loop_
_entity_poly.entity_id
_entity_poly.type
_entity_poly.pdbx_seq_one_letter_code
_entity_poly.pdbx_strand_id
1 'polypeptide(L)'
;QKFNCTLVFVAMVGEEQGLYGATNLAKRAKEEGWNVHLLMNNDIVGNSYGMETDIKDNKSVRVFSEGVSPLETPAQVAARQSAGTDNDGKARQAARYIKEVAERYVDQLEVKLIYRRDRFLRGGDHTPFSQQGFAAVRITEMNEDFNRQHQDVRTENGFKFGDLPEYVDYNYLQKVTRMNLSVMSNLALSTQEPENVVVLTAGLTNKTALKWDAPKGKTPAGYYVLMRETTSPFWEKKFFVKENAATLAYSKDNYYFGVQSVDENGHESLVITPRAGR
;
A
#
# COMPACT_ATOMS: atom_id res chain seq x y z
N GLN A 1 8.66 4.02 -22.87
CA GLN A 1 7.32 4.12 -22.26
C GLN A 1 7.12 5.54 -21.73
N LYS A 2 5.94 6.15 -21.90
CA LYS A 2 5.60 7.45 -21.29
C LYS A 2 4.52 7.23 -20.23
N PHE A 3 4.75 7.70 -19.01
CA PHE A 3 3.82 7.57 -17.89
C PHE A 3 2.88 8.78 -17.76
N ASN A 4 1.72 8.57 -17.14
CA ASN A 4 0.73 9.62 -16.87
C ASN A 4 1.00 10.37 -15.55
N CYS A 5 1.97 9.91 -14.76
CA CYS A 5 2.44 10.56 -13.56
C CYS A 5 3.98 10.61 -13.51
N THR A 6 4.50 11.34 -12.54
CA THR A 6 5.93 11.39 -12.25
C THR A 6 6.31 10.26 -11.31
N LEU A 7 7.27 9.43 -11.73
CA LEU A 7 7.93 8.47 -10.85
C LEU A 7 9.15 9.14 -10.21
N VAL A 8 9.23 9.13 -8.88
CA VAL A 8 10.33 9.71 -8.13
C VAL A 8 11.07 8.61 -7.37
N PHE A 9 12.37 8.49 -7.62
CA PHE A 9 13.26 7.63 -6.86
C PHE A 9 14.10 8.51 -5.94
N VAL A 10 14.03 8.25 -4.64
CA VAL A 10 14.66 9.10 -3.62
C VAL A 10 15.55 8.24 -2.74
N ALA A 11 16.80 8.67 -2.56
CA ALA A 11 17.66 8.19 -1.49
C ALA A 11 17.56 9.20 -0.33
N MET A 12 16.92 8.78 0.76
CA MET A 12 16.73 9.66 1.92
C MET A 12 18.04 9.78 2.70
N VAL A 13 18.33 10.99 3.15
CA VAL A 13 19.45 11.27 4.06
C VAL A 13 18.97 11.26 5.50
N GLY A 14 19.79 10.79 6.42
CA GLY A 14 19.52 10.92 7.84
C GLY A 14 18.36 10.07 8.39
N GLU A 15 18.09 8.90 7.80
CA GLU A 15 17.14 7.92 8.34
C GLU A 15 17.55 7.54 9.77
N GLU A 16 18.79 7.07 9.93
CA GLU A 16 19.39 6.61 11.18
C GLU A 16 19.55 7.72 12.25
N GLN A 17 19.45 9.00 11.85
CA GLN A 17 19.51 10.15 12.75
C GLN A 17 18.12 10.62 13.20
N GLY A 18 17.06 9.90 12.83
CA GLY A 18 15.68 10.24 13.16
C GLY A 18 14.86 10.73 11.97
N LEU A 19 15.02 10.09 10.81
CA LEU A 19 14.20 10.30 9.60
C LEU A 19 14.25 11.74 9.06
N TYR A 20 15.40 12.42 9.13
CA TYR A 20 15.51 13.85 8.82
C TYR A 20 15.14 14.16 7.37
N GLY A 21 15.67 13.41 6.42
CA GLY A 21 15.40 13.58 4.99
C GLY A 21 13.93 13.35 4.65
N ALA A 22 13.35 12.23 5.10
CA ALA A 22 11.94 11.95 4.87
C ALA A 22 11.02 12.97 5.55
N THR A 23 11.36 13.43 6.75
CA THR A 23 10.60 14.47 7.46
C THR A 23 10.60 15.78 6.68
N ASN A 24 11.75 16.22 6.17
CA ASN A 24 11.84 17.42 5.36
C ASN A 24 11.04 17.28 4.06
N LEU A 25 11.21 16.18 3.34
CA LEU A 25 10.53 15.96 2.05
C LEU A 25 9.01 15.82 2.22
N ALA A 26 8.54 15.12 3.26
CA ALA A 26 7.11 14.99 3.54
C ALA A 26 6.44 16.34 3.84
N LYS A 27 7.09 17.20 4.63
CA LYS A 27 6.61 18.57 4.89
C LYS A 27 6.56 19.39 3.61
N ARG A 28 7.64 19.39 2.83
CA ARG A 28 7.70 20.09 1.55
C ARG A 28 6.63 19.62 0.58
N ALA A 29 6.46 18.31 0.42
CA ALA A 29 5.42 17.74 -0.45
C ALA A 29 4.01 18.18 -0.02
N LYS A 30 3.76 18.30 1.29
CA LYS A 30 2.50 18.81 1.82
C LYS A 30 2.31 20.31 1.53
N GLU A 31 3.33 21.12 1.82
CA GLU A 31 3.32 22.58 1.63
C GLU A 31 3.17 22.98 0.16
N GLU A 32 3.85 22.26 -0.74
CA GLU A 32 3.78 22.46 -2.18
C GLU A 32 2.55 21.79 -2.83
N GLY A 33 1.71 21.12 -2.05
CA GLY A 33 0.46 20.51 -2.54
C GLY A 33 0.66 19.33 -3.50
N TRP A 34 1.71 18.53 -3.32
CA TRP A 34 1.98 17.38 -4.17
C TRP A 34 0.85 16.34 -4.09
N ASN A 35 0.43 15.85 -5.24
CA ASN A 35 -0.51 14.73 -5.34
C ASN A 35 0.23 13.38 -5.29
N VAL A 36 0.73 13.01 -4.11
CA VAL A 36 1.44 11.73 -3.92
C VAL A 36 0.43 10.60 -3.78
N HIS A 37 0.33 9.76 -4.81
CA HIS A 37 -0.55 8.60 -4.82
C HIS A 37 -0.07 7.49 -3.89
N LEU A 38 1.24 7.20 -3.91
CA LEU A 38 1.84 6.10 -3.14
C LEU A 38 3.32 6.37 -2.88
N LEU A 39 3.74 6.19 -1.63
CA LEU A 39 5.15 6.04 -1.26
C LEU A 39 5.44 4.61 -0.83
N MET A 40 6.44 4.00 -1.46
CA MET A 40 6.95 2.66 -1.15
C MET A 40 8.35 2.79 -0.53
N ASN A 41 8.44 2.70 0.79
CA ASN A 41 9.73 2.71 1.50
C ASN A 41 10.31 1.29 1.53
N ASN A 42 11.47 1.06 0.91
CA ASN A 42 12.15 -0.24 0.96
C ASN A 42 13.23 -0.17 2.04
N ASP A 43 13.04 -0.87 3.14
CA ASP A 43 13.99 -0.82 4.25
C ASP A 43 14.09 -2.18 4.93
N ILE A 44 15.33 -2.66 4.81
CA ILE A 44 15.92 -3.99 4.67
C ILE A 44 15.17 -4.92 3.71
N VAL A 45 15.76 -5.20 2.55
CA VAL A 45 15.15 -5.99 1.47
C VAL A 45 16.15 -6.93 0.79
N GLY A 46 17.22 -7.27 1.51
CA GLY A 46 18.39 -7.97 0.95
C GLY A 46 18.59 -9.39 1.48
N ASN A 47 18.00 -9.74 2.61
CA ASN A 47 18.21 -11.01 3.27
C ASN A 47 16.92 -11.87 3.28
N SER A 48 17.09 -13.18 3.16
CA SER A 48 16.00 -14.17 3.13
C SER A 48 16.08 -15.19 4.28
N TYR A 49 17.06 -15.04 5.18
CA TYR A 49 17.37 -15.98 6.25
C TYR A 49 17.11 -15.39 7.65
N GLY A 50 16.46 -16.16 8.52
CA GLY A 50 16.24 -15.79 9.93
C GLY A 50 17.23 -16.48 10.86
N MET A 51 18.08 -15.72 11.56
CA MET A 51 19.18 -16.30 12.35
C MET A 51 18.75 -17.22 13.51
N GLU A 52 17.64 -16.91 14.19
CA GLU A 52 17.17 -17.66 15.37
C GLU A 52 16.07 -18.67 15.04
N THR A 53 15.37 -18.47 13.92
CA THR A 53 14.29 -19.34 13.48
C THR A 53 14.75 -20.39 12.47
N ASP A 54 15.96 -20.22 11.90
CA ASP A 54 16.52 -21.00 10.79
C ASP A 54 15.58 -21.06 9.55
N ILE A 55 14.64 -20.11 9.45
CA ILE A 55 13.72 -20.03 8.32
C ILE A 55 14.44 -19.38 7.14
N LYS A 56 14.41 -20.07 6.00
CA LYS A 56 14.91 -19.58 4.71
C LYS A 56 13.73 -19.40 3.78
N ASP A 57 13.39 -18.15 3.47
CA ASP A 57 12.26 -17.82 2.61
C ASP A 57 12.60 -16.61 1.73
N ASN A 58 12.79 -16.88 0.45
CA ASN A 58 12.98 -15.86 -0.58
C ASN A 58 11.71 -15.61 -1.42
N LYS A 59 10.55 -16.03 -0.91
CA LYS A 59 9.25 -15.88 -1.55
C LYS A 59 8.37 -14.90 -0.78
N SER A 60 8.53 -14.71 0.52
CA SER A 60 7.72 -13.73 1.26
C SER A 60 8.38 -12.36 1.40
N VAL A 61 7.59 -11.29 1.25
CA VAL A 61 7.97 -9.93 1.61
C VAL A 61 6.86 -9.29 2.44
N ARG A 62 7.22 -8.48 3.44
CA ARG A 62 6.27 -7.79 4.31
C ARG A 62 5.96 -6.41 3.76
N VAL A 63 4.68 -6.05 3.76
CA VAL A 63 4.22 -4.68 3.53
C VAL A 63 3.50 -4.21 4.79
N PHE A 64 4.19 -3.37 5.56
CA PHE A 64 3.64 -2.68 6.71
C PHE A 64 2.84 -1.47 6.27
N SER A 65 1.70 -1.26 6.91
CA SER A 65 0.88 -0.10 6.66
C SER A 65 0.10 0.26 7.92
N GLU A 66 -0.13 1.55 8.15
CA GLU A 66 -0.98 1.97 9.25
C GLU A 66 -2.48 1.82 8.90
N GLY A 67 -3.32 1.61 9.91
CA GLY A 67 -4.77 1.49 9.73
C GLY A 67 -5.43 2.86 9.65
N VAL A 68 -5.31 3.63 10.73
CA VAL A 68 -5.97 4.92 10.92
C VAL A 68 -4.96 6.06 10.77
N SER A 69 -5.33 7.10 10.02
CA SER A 69 -4.51 8.29 9.86
C SER A 69 -4.43 9.07 11.18
N PRO A 70 -3.25 9.56 11.59
CA PRO A 70 -3.12 10.42 12.77
C PRO A 70 -3.73 11.82 12.56
N LEU A 71 -4.14 12.16 11.33
CA LEU A 71 -4.70 13.47 10.96
C LEU A 71 -6.22 13.47 10.81
N GLU A 72 -6.93 12.42 11.25
CA GLU A 72 -8.39 12.42 11.19
C GLU A 72 -9.01 13.53 12.05
N THR A 73 -9.93 14.29 11.47
CA THR A 73 -10.82 15.20 12.19
C THR A 73 -11.83 14.40 13.04
N PRO A 74 -12.43 15.00 14.09
CA PRO A 74 -13.46 14.32 14.88
C PRO A 74 -14.63 13.76 14.05
N ALA A 75 -15.03 14.47 12.98
CA ALA A 75 -16.07 14.00 12.07
C ALA A 75 -15.64 12.75 11.26
N GLN A 76 -14.37 12.70 10.83
CA GLN A 76 -13.82 11.52 10.16
C GLN A 76 -13.69 10.33 11.11
N VAL A 77 -13.30 10.56 12.37
CA VAL A 77 -13.27 9.53 13.42
C VAL A 77 -14.66 8.93 13.62
N ALA A 78 -15.68 9.78 13.79
CA ALA A 78 -17.07 9.34 13.97
C ALA A 78 -17.58 8.55 12.76
N ALA A 79 -17.27 9.01 11.53
CA ALA A 79 -17.64 8.30 10.31
C ALA A 79 -16.96 6.93 10.20
N ARG A 80 -15.67 6.84 10.52
CA ARG A 80 -14.92 5.58 10.52
C ARG A 80 -15.49 4.60 11.54
N GLN A 81 -15.75 5.05 12.77
CA GLN A 81 -16.34 4.23 13.82
C GLN A 81 -17.73 3.71 13.43
N SER A 82 -18.57 4.56 12.83
CA SER A 82 -19.89 4.16 12.34
C SER A 82 -19.83 3.13 11.21
N ALA A 83 -18.79 3.17 10.37
CA ALA A 83 -18.63 2.26 9.23
C ALA A 83 -17.75 1.03 9.54
N GLY A 84 -17.05 1.00 10.68
CA GLY A 84 -16.07 -0.05 11.03
C GLY A 84 -14.83 -0.09 10.12
N THR A 85 -14.45 1.03 9.51
CA THR A 85 -13.44 1.08 8.43
C THR A 85 -12.00 1.26 8.93
N ASP A 86 -11.69 0.77 10.13
CA ASP A 86 -10.37 0.89 10.79
C ASP A 86 -9.21 0.30 9.97
N ASN A 87 -9.53 -0.68 9.11
CA ASN A 87 -8.57 -1.35 8.24
C ASN A 87 -8.60 -0.84 6.80
N ASP A 88 -9.25 0.28 6.51
CA ASP A 88 -9.48 0.77 5.14
C ASP A 88 -8.88 2.15 4.85
N GLY A 89 -8.00 2.63 5.73
CA GLY A 89 -7.21 3.83 5.48
C GLY A 89 -6.32 3.72 4.25
N LYS A 90 -5.83 4.87 3.77
CA LYS A 90 -5.07 4.97 2.50
C LYS A 90 -3.89 4.01 2.42
N ALA A 91 -3.11 3.88 3.49
CA ALA A 91 -1.96 2.99 3.54
C ALA A 91 -2.35 1.50 3.43
N ARG A 92 -3.51 1.10 3.99
CA ARG A 92 -4.05 -0.27 3.86
C ARG A 92 -4.52 -0.57 2.43
N GLN A 93 -5.19 0.38 1.79
CA GLN A 93 -5.58 0.21 0.39
C GLN A 93 -4.37 0.13 -0.52
N ALA A 94 -3.36 0.98 -0.29
CA ALA A 94 -2.08 0.88 -0.97
C ALA A 94 -1.40 -0.49 -0.77
N ALA A 95 -1.39 -1.02 0.45
CA ALA A 95 -0.80 -2.33 0.72
C ALA A 95 -1.55 -3.47 0.00
N ARG A 96 -2.89 -3.43 -0.04
CA ARG A 96 -3.69 -4.39 -0.83
C ARG A 96 -3.41 -4.29 -2.32
N TYR A 97 -3.28 -3.07 -2.83
CA TYR A 97 -2.92 -2.83 -4.23
C TYR A 97 -1.54 -3.40 -4.55
N ILE A 98 -0.54 -3.16 -3.69
CA ILE A 98 0.80 -3.75 -3.83
C ILE A 98 0.71 -5.27 -3.86
N LYS A 99 -0.02 -5.89 -2.93
CA LYS A 99 -0.21 -7.34 -2.94
C LYS A 99 -0.77 -7.83 -4.27
N GLU A 100 -1.88 -7.26 -4.72
CA GLU A 100 -2.55 -7.74 -5.92
C GLU A 100 -1.68 -7.57 -7.18
N VAL A 101 -1.07 -6.40 -7.35
CA VAL A 101 -0.27 -6.09 -8.54
C VAL A 101 1.07 -6.83 -8.51
N ALA A 102 1.74 -6.90 -7.36
CA ALA A 102 3.01 -7.60 -7.24
C ALA A 102 2.86 -9.09 -7.57
N GLU A 103 1.87 -9.76 -6.97
CA GLU A 103 1.65 -11.19 -7.14
C GLU A 103 1.13 -11.55 -8.54
N ARG A 104 0.53 -10.59 -9.25
CA ARG A 104 0.14 -10.74 -10.66
C ARG A 104 1.34 -10.79 -11.61
N TYR A 105 2.41 -10.04 -11.32
CA TYR A 105 3.52 -9.82 -12.24
C TYR A 105 4.85 -10.44 -11.81
N VAL A 106 4.98 -10.86 -10.54
CA VAL A 106 6.21 -11.44 -10.00
C VAL A 106 5.94 -12.85 -9.51
N ASP A 107 6.33 -13.83 -10.33
CA ASP A 107 6.18 -15.23 -9.99
C ASP A 107 6.89 -15.58 -8.68
N GLN A 108 6.24 -16.44 -7.89
CA GLN A 108 6.81 -16.98 -6.64
C GLN A 108 7.24 -15.88 -5.66
N LEU A 109 6.50 -14.78 -5.63
CA LEU A 109 6.53 -13.77 -4.59
C LEU A 109 5.16 -13.74 -3.90
N GLU A 110 5.16 -13.75 -2.58
CA GLU A 110 3.99 -13.55 -1.75
C GLU A 110 4.18 -12.28 -0.91
N VAL A 111 3.24 -11.35 -1.05
CA VAL A 111 3.17 -10.13 -0.26
C VAL A 111 2.33 -10.40 0.98
N LYS A 112 2.99 -10.34 2.14
CA LYS A 112 2.37 -10.43 3.46
C LYS A 112 1.94 -9.03 3.91
N LEU A 113 0.63 -8.82 4.03
CA LEU A 113 0.11 -7.58 4.61
C LEU A 113 0.33 -7.59 6.13
N ILE A 114 1.12 -6.65 6.64
CA ILE A 114 1.36 -6.54 8.08
C ILE A 114 0.53 -5.40 8.64
N TYR A 115 -0.39 -5.76 9.53
CA TYR A 115 -1.35 -4.81 10.09
C TYR A 115 -0.81 -3.91 11.20
N ARG A 116 0.33 -3.28 10.94
CA ARG A 116 1.06 -2.37 11.82
C ARG A 116 1.76 -1.31 10.98
N ARG A 117 1.98 -0.13 11.57
CA ARG A 117 2.80 0.91 10.94
C ARG A 117 4.21 0.40 10.67
N ASP A 118 4.82 -0.28 11.64
CA ASP A 118 6.17 -0.85 11.52
C ASP A 118 6.37 -2.06 12.46
N ARG A 119 7.57 -2.63 12.45
CA ARG A 119 8.11 -3.60 13.41
C ARG A 119 8.29 -2.97 14.77
N PHE A 120 8.31 -3.79 15.83
CA PHE A 120 8.54 -3.29 17.19
C PHE A 120 9.91 -2.61 17.30
N LEU A 121 9.96 -1.50 18.04
CA LEU A 121 11.17 -0.69 18.29
C LEU A 121 11.83 -0.10 17.02
N ARG A 122 11.12 -0.10 15.88
CA ARG A 122 11.63 0.42 14.61
C ARG A 122 10.70 1.49 14.04
N GLY A 123 11.28 2.31 13.17
CA GLY A 123 10.60 3.28 12.31
C GLY A 123 11.31 3.30 10.96
N GLY A 124 10.80 4.07 10.02
CA GLY A 124 11.46 4.26 8.72
C GLY A 124 10.78 5.38 7.93
N ASP A 125 11.37 5.73 6.79
CA ASP A 125 11.03 6.94 6.00
C ASP A 125 9.57 7.06 5.54
N HIS A 126 8.80 5.97 5.53
CA HIS A 126 7.35 6.02 5.32
C HIS A 126 6.58 6.79 6.43
N THR A 127 7.09 6.77 7.67
CA THR A 127 6.36 7.31 8.83
C THR A 127 6.09 8.81 8.73
N PRO A 128 7.07 9.68 8.39
CA PRO A 128 6.81 11.10 8.20
C PRO A 128 5.78 11.41 7.12
N PHE A 129 5.74 10.63 6.03
CA PHE A 129 4.73 10.79 4.97
C PHE A 129 3.33 10.41 5.45
N SER A 130 3.22 9.28 6.17
CA SER A 130 2.01 8.86 6.86
C SER A 130 1.47 9.96 7.81
N GLN A 131 2.36 10.56 8.60
CA GLN A 131 2.03 11.67 9.51
C GLN A 131 1.57 12.95 8.79
N GLN A 132 1.86 13.11 7.50
CA GLN A 132 1.36 14.20 6.64
C GLN A 132 0.06 13.83 5.88
N GLY A 133 -0.43 12.59 6.06
CA GLY A 133 -1.68 12.09 5.49
C GLY A 133 -1.53 11.47 4.09
N PHE A 134 -0.30 11.17 3.67
CA PHE A 134 -0.02 10.46 2.43
C PHE A 134 -0.23 8.95 2.57
N ALA A 135 -0.49 8.28 1.46
CA ALA A 135 -0.49 6.81 1.41
C ALA A 135 0.96 6.32 1.38
N ALA A 136 1.48 5.92 2.53
CA ALA A 136 2.85 5.45 2.68
C ALA A 136 2.88 4.05 3.29
N VAL A 137 3.73 3.19 2.74
CA VAL A 137 3.95 1.82 3.23
C VAL A 137 5.43 1.55 3.41
N ARG A 138 5.75 0.56 4.23
CA ARG A 138 7.10 0.02 4.36
C ARG A 138 7.17 -1.40 3.84
N ILE A 139 8.15 -1.66 2.99
CA ILE A 139 8.50 -2.93 2.40
C ILE A 139 9.76 -3.42 3.10
N THR A 140 9.68 -4.61 3.69
CA THR A 140 10.76 -5.16 4.51
C THR A 140 10.82 -6.67 4.30
N GLU A 141 12.03 -7.21 4.29
CA GLU A 141 12.29 -8.65 4.26
C GLU A 141 11.51 -9.40 5.35
N MET A 142 11.12 -10.66 5.11
CA MET A 142 10.31 -11.42 6.08
C MET A 142 11.14 -11.90 7.27
N ASN A 143 12.33 -12.42 6.98
CA ASN A 143 13.25 -12.99 7.95
C ASN A 143 14.49 -12.12 8.05
N GLU A 144 15.04 -12.03 9.26
CA GLU A 144 16.09 -11.09 9.59
C GLU A 144 17.26 -11.77 10.29
N ASP A 145 18.46 -11.27 10.02
CA ASP A 145 19.70 -11.70 10.67
C ASP A 145 20.36 -10.50 11.36
N PHE A 146 20.15 -10.40 12.68
CA PHE A 146 20.69 -9.31 13.49
C PHE A 146 22.21 -9.37 13.68
N ASN A 147 22.87 -10.46 13.30
CA ASN A 147 24.33 -10.50 13.23
C ASN A 147 24.88 -9.69 12.04
N ARG A 148 23.99 -9.27 11.13
CA ARG A 148 24.34 -8.53 9.91
C ARG A 148 23.83 -7.08 9.97
N GLN A 149 22.68 -6.85 10.59
CA GLN A 149 22.09 -5.51 10.70
C GLN A 149 22.71 -4.69 11.85
N HIS A 150 23.02 -3.42 11.59
CA HIS A 150 23.62 -2.49 12.58
C HIS A 150 24.82 -3.07 13.34
N GLN A 151 25.65 -3.85 12.65
CA GLN A 151 26.88 -4.41 13.21
C GLN A 151 28.10 -3.76 12.56
N ASP A 152 29.10 -3.43 13.37
CA ASP A 152 30.44 -3.14 12.87
C ASP A 152 31.02 -4.40 12.23
N VAL A 153 31.70 -4.22 11.09
CA VAL A 153 32.35 -5.31 10.38
C VAL A 153 33.48 -5.87 11.24
N ARG A 154 33.31 -7.11 11.70
CA ARG A 154 34.31 -7.83 12.51
C ARG A 154 34.21 -9.33 12.27
N THR A 155 35.26 -10.05 12.65
CA THR A 155 35.20 -11.51 12.75
C THR A 155 35.32 -11.91 14.21
N GLU A 156 34.37 -12.71 14.69
CA GLU A 156 34.32 -13.18 16.07
C GLU A 156 33.89 -14.65 16.06
N ASN A 157 34.67 -15.51 16.73
CA ASN A 157 34.43 -16.97 16.77
C ASN A 157 34.26 -17.62 15.38
N GLY A 158 34.94 -17.09 14.37
CA GLY A 158 34.87 -17.57 12.99
C GLY A 158 33.64 -17.09 12.20
N PHE A 159 32.75 -16.32 12.82
CA PHE A 159 31.62 -15.67 12.13
C PHE A 159 31.98 -14.23 11.76
N LYS A 160 31.64 -13.82 10.54
CA LYS A 160 31.81 -12.44 10.06
C LYS A 160 30.52 -11.65 10.32
N PHE A 161 30.59 -10.69 11.23
CA PHE A 161 29.49 -9.76 11.51
C PHE A 161 29.53 -8.58 10.52
N GLY A 162 28.37 -7.95 10.31
CA GLY A 162 28.22 -6.75 9.49
C GLY A 162 27.31 -6.92 8.28
N ASP A 163 26.88 -5.79 7.72
CA ASP A 163 26.05 -5.75 6.51
C ASP A 163 26.97 -5.74 5.28
N LEU A 164 27.16 -6.93 4.70
CA LEU A 164 28.12 -7.18 3.63
C LEU A 164 27.43 -7.68 2.37
N PRO A 165 27.94 -7.34 1.16
CA PRO A 165 27.40 -7.83 -0.10
C PRO A 165 27.29 -9.36 -0.19
N GLU A 166 28.21 -10.10 0.45
CA GLU A 166 28.21 -11.57 0.48
C GLU A 166 26.99 -12.18 1.20
N TYR A 167 26.26 -11.36 1.98
CA TYR A 167 25.05 -11.78 2.68
C TYR A 167 23.75 -11.44 1.95
N VAL A 168 23.82 -10.75 0.82
CA VAL A 168 22.65 -10.40 0.03
C VAL A 168 22.18 -11.62 -0.76
N ASP A 169 20.91 -11.99 -0.57
CA ASP A 169 20.21 -12.88 -1.49
C ASP A 169 19.79 -12.07 -2.72
N TYR A 170 20.65 -12.06 -3.74
CA TYR A 170 20.39 -11.30 -4.96
C TYR A 170 19.16 -11.77 -5.74
N ASN A 171 18.75 -13.04 -5.59
CA ASN A 171 17.51 -13.53 -6.20
C ASN A 171 16.29 -12.95 -5.47
N TYR A 172 16.35 -12.87 -4.15
CA TYR A 172 15.32 -12.20 -3.35
C TYR A 172 15.24 -10.71 -3.67
N LEU A 173 16.37 -10.00 -3.65
CA LEU A 173 16.45 -8.58 -3.95
C LEU A 173 15.90 -8.27 -5.35
N GLN A 174 16.19 -9.11 -6.34
CA GLN A 174 15.64 -9.00 -7.69
C GLN A 174 14.11 -9.09 -7.70
N LYS A 175 13.50 -10.00 -6.91
CA LYS A 175 12.03 -10.10 -6.81
C LYS A 175 11.42 -8.85 -6.17
N VAL A 176 12.01 -8.35 -5.08
CA VAL A 176 11.53 -7.11 -4.43
C VAL A 176 11.64 -5.91 -5.37
N THR A 177 12.71 -5.85 -6.17
CA THR A 177 12.88 -4.81 -7.20
C THR A 177 11.80 -4.93 -8.28
N ARG A 178 11.54 -6.14 -8.80
CA ARG A 178 10.45 -6.39 -9.77
C ARG A 178 9.08 -6.00 -9.22
N MET A 179 8.82 -6.26 -7.94
CA MET A 179 7.59 -5.83 -7.27
C MET A 179 7.45 -4.30 -7.28
N ASN A 180 8.50 -3.56 -6.90
CA ASN A 180 8.46 -2.10 -6.93
C ASN A 180 8.17 -1.60 -8.36
N LEU A 181 8.87 -2.15 -9.35
CA LEU A 181 8.67 -1.78 -10.76
C LEU A 181 7.27 -2.10 -11.27
N SER A 182 6.70 -3.26 -10.95
CA SER A 182 5.36 -3.64 -11.41
C SER A 182 4.29 -2.75 -10.80
N VAL A 183 4.35 -2.48 -9.49
CA VAL A 183 3.40 -1.61 -8.79
C VAL A 183 3.49 -0.18 -9.33
N MET A 184 4.70 0.39 -9.38
CA MET A 184 4.90 1.77 -9.85
C MET A 184 4.45 1.92 -11.30
N SER A 185 4.77 0.96 -12.18
CA SER A 185 4.39 1.02 -13.59
C SER A 185 2.88 0.87 -13.79
N ASN A 186 2.24 -0.08 -13.09
CA ASN A 186 0.79 -0.29 -13.20
C ASN A 186 0.04 0.97 -12.77
N LEU A 187 0.41 1.54 -11.62
CA LEU A 187 -0.23 2.75 -11.12
C LEU A 187 0.06 3.97 -12.01
N ALA A 188 1.28 4.11 -12.54
CA ALA A 188 1.66 5.23 -13.39
C ALA A 188 1.05 5.21 -14.80
N LEU A 189 0.59 4.04 -15.26
CA LEU A 189 -0.13 3.89 -16.52
C LEU A 189 -1.66 3.99 -16.35
N SER A 190 -2.15 3.75 -15.14
CA SER A 190 -3.57 3.81 -14.79
C SER A 190 -4.19 5.21 -14.98
N THR A 191 -5.52 5.25 -14.89
CA THR A 191 -6.29 6.47 -14.69
C THR A 191 -6.25 6.91 -13.22
N GLN A 192 -6.56 8.17 -12.92
CA GLN A 192 -6.68 8.62 -11.52
C GLN A 192 -7.84 7.92 -10.81
N GLU A 193 -7.84 7.96 -9.49
CA GLU A 193 -8.89 7.36 -8.65
C GLU A 193 -10.24 8.06 -8.86
N PRO A 194 -11.37 7.31 -8.86
CA PRO A 194 -12.71 7.91 -8.88
C PRO A 194 -12.92 8.90 -7.73
N GLU A 195 -13.60 10.00 -8.01
CA GLU A 195 -13.88 11.03 -7.00
C GLU A 195 -15.24 10.80 -6.33
N ASN A 196 -15.44 11.35 -5.13
CA ASN A 196 -16.74 11.37 -4.44
C ASN A 196 -17.48 10.02 -4.37
N VAL A 197 -16.74 8.92 -4.16
CA VAL A 197 -17.33 7.59 -4.08
C VAL A 197 -18.24 7.49 -2.84
N VAL A 198 -19.52 7.19 -3.07
CA VAL A 198 -20.53 7.08 -2.03
C VAL A 198 -21.29 5.76 -2.12
N VAL A 199 -21.61 5.20 -0.96
CA VAL A 199 -22.65 4.17 -0.81
C VAL A 199 -23.96 4.87 -0.44
N LEU A 200 -25.02 4.60 -1.20
CA LEU A 200 -26.31 5.23 -1.01
C LEU A 200 -27.04 4.57 0.17
N THR A 201 -27.37 5.36 1.20
CA THR A 201 -27.98 4.87 2.45
C THR A 201 -29.40 5.38 2.69
N ALA A 202 -30.00 6.10 1.72
CA ALA A 202 -31.31 6.72 1.88
C ALA A 202 -32.49 5.72 1.96
N GLY A 203 -32.32 4.50 1.44
CA GLY A 203 -33.37 3.46 1.43
C GLY A 203 -32.99 2.21 2.20
N LEU A 204 -33.96 1.60 2.87
CA LEU A 204 -33.83 0.27 3.49
C LEU A 204 -33.94 -0.80 2.41
N THR A 205 -32.81 -1.44 2.07
CA THR A 205 -32.73 -2.50 1.06
C THR A 205 -31.50 -3.37 1.30
N ASN A 206 -31.59 -4.64 0.90
CA ASN A 206 -30.49 -5.61 0.91
C ASN A 206 -29.57 -5.49 -0.30
N LYS A 207 -29.86 -4.58 -1.24
CA LYS A 207 -28.96 -4.24 -2.35
C LYS A 207 -28.03 -3.10 -1.95
N THR A 208 -26.85 -3.08 -2.52
CA THR A 208 -25.90 -1.97 -2.36
C THR A 208 -25.86 -1.16 -3.64
N ALA A 209 -26.20 0.13 -3.53
CA ALA A 209 -26.04 1.08 -4.62
C ALA A 209 -24.85 1.99 -4.32
N LEU A 210 -23.96 2.13 -5.31
CA LEU A 210 -22.76 2.96 -5.26
C LEU A 210 -22.85 3.99 -6.39
N LYS A 211 -22.33 5.18 -6.12
CA LYS A 211 -22.17 6.25 -7.11
C LYS A 211 -20.83 6.95 -6.89
N TRP A 212 -20.22 7.42 -7.96
CA TRP A 212 -18.98 8.18 -7.91
C TRP A 212 -18.93 9.20 -9.05
N ASP A 213 -17.95 10.09 -8.98
CA ASP A 213 -17.59 10.98 -10.07
C ASP A 213 -16.40 10.38 -10.84
N ALA A 214 -16.34 10.70 -12.14
CA ALA A 214 -15.21 10.28 -12.96
C ALA A 214 -13.92 10.94 -12.44
N PRO A 215 -12.77 10.24 -12.52
CA PRO A 215 -11.49 10.83 -12.19
C PRO A 215 -11.17 12.01 -13.10
N LYS A 216 -10.34 12.93 -12.59
CA LYS A 216 -9.73 13.97 -13.42
C LYS A 216 -8.67 13.37 -14.36
N GLY A 217 -8.44 14.05 -15.47
CA GLY A 217 -7.42 13.65 -16.45
C GLY A 217 -7.90 12.59 -17.45
N LYS A 218 -7.17 11.49 -17.58
CA LYS A 218 -7.45 10.42 -18.55
C LYS A 218 -8.79 9.75 -18.24
N THR A 219 -9.67 9.66 -19.24
CA THR A 219 -10.96 8.97 -19.12
C THR A 219 -10.76 7.47 -18.90
N PRO A 220 -11.41 6.86 -17.88
CA PRO A 220 -11.37 5.41 -17.68
C PRO A 220 -12.09 4.65 -18.79
N ALA A 221 -11.60 3.44 -19.10
CA ALA A 221 -12.35 2.48 -19.92
C ALA A 221 -13.54 1.87 -19.17
N GLY A 222 -13.48 1.93 -17.83
CA GLY A 222 -14.55 1.57 -16.92
C GLY A 222 -14.06 1.60 -15.48
N TYR A 223 -14.80 0.90 -14.61
CA TYR A 223 -14.52 0.81 -13.19
C TYR A 223 -14.67 -0.63 -12.72
N TYR A 224 -13.89 -1.00 -11.72
CA TYR A 224 -14.16 -2.18 -10.91
C TYR A 224 -14.79 -1.75 -9.60
N VAL A 225 -15.95 -2.32 -9.29
CA VAL A 225 -16.50 -2.34 -7.94
C VAL A 225 -15.94 -3.57 -7.24
N LEU A 226 -15.16 -3.36 -6.19
CA LEU A 226 -14.58 -4.41 -5.37
C LEU A 226 -15.48 -4.72 -4.19
N MET A 227 -15.47 -5.96 -3.74
CA MET A 227 -16.22 -6.41 -2.56
C MET A 227 -15.39 -7.41 -1.75
N ARG A 228 -15.49 -7.31 -0.42
CA ARG A 228 -14.88 -8.26 0.53
C ARG A 228 -15.74 -8.45 1.77
N GLU A 229 -15.64 -9.59 2.42
CA GLU A 229 -16.18 -9.77 3.78
C GLU A 229 -15.57 -8.75 4.75
N THR A 230 -16.33 -8.39 5.79
CA THR A 230 -15.89 -7.44 6.82
C THR A 230 -14.66 -7.91 7.60
N THR A 231 -14.45 -9.23 7.64
CA THR A 231 -13.30 -9.90 8.28
C THR A 231 -12.13 -10.15 7.33
N SER A 232 -12.34 -10.08 6.01
CA SER A 232 -11.33 -10.46 5.02
C SER A 232 -10.31 -9.33 4.82
N PRO A 233 -9.00 -9.59 4.87
CA PRO A 233 -8.00 -8.55 4.64
C PRO A 233 -7.80 -8.23 3.15
N PHE A 234 -8.41 -8.98 2.23
CA PHE A 234 -8.21 -8.87 0.79
C PHE A 234 -9.52 -8.52 0.07
N TRP A 235 -9.43 -7.91 -1.11
CA TRP A 235 -10.57 -7.81 -2.01
C TRP A 235 -10.83 -9.18 -2.65
N GLU A 236 -12.08 -9.66 -2.58
CA GLU A 236 -12.41 -11.05 -2.94
C GLU A 236 -13.18 -11.15 -4.25
N LYS A 237 -13.95 -10.12 -4.59
CA LYS A 237 -14.69 -10.03 -5.84
C LYS A 237 -14.47 -8.69 -6.52
N LYS A 238 -14.51 -8.71 -7.87
CA LYS A 238 -14.49 -7.53 -8.74
C LYS A 238 -15.64 -7.60 -9.74
N PHE A 239 -16.38 -6.50 -9.86
CA PHE A 239 -17.47 -6.34 -10.82
C PHE A 239 -17.13 -5.19 -11.77
N PHE A 240 -16.97 -5.48 -13.06
CA PHE A 240 -16.70 -4.45 -14.06
C PHE A 240 -17.98 -3.71 -14.46
N VAL A 241 -17.92 -2.39 -14.50
CA VAL A 241 -19.01 -1.52 -14.96
C VAL A 241 -18.45 -0.38 -15.80
N LYS A 242 -19.25 0.12 -16.75
CA LYS A 242 -18.89 1.30 -17.56
C LYS A 242 -19.44 2.61 -17.02
N GLU A 243 -20.56 2.54 -16.30
CA GLU A 243 -21.19 3.72 -15.73
C GLU A 243 -20.54 4.11 -14.40
N ASN A 244 -20.75 5.36 -13.99
CA ASN A 244 -20.27 5.89 -12.71
C ASN A 244 -21.17 5.51 -11.53
N ALA A 245 -21.91 4.41 -11.66
CA ALA A 245 -22.79 3.87 -10.65
C ALA A 245 -22.93 2.37 -10.81
N ALA A 246 -23.23 1.68 -9.71
CA ALA A 246 -23.51 0.26 -9.72
C ALA A 246 -24.53 -0.09 -8.65
N THR A 247 -25.40 -1.07 -8.92
CA THR A 247 -26.27 -1.69 -7.92
C THR A 247 -26.00 -3.18 -7.86
N LEU A 248 -25.57 -3.66 -6.70
CA LEU A 248 -25.20 -5.05 -6.47
C LEU A 248 -26.20 -5.73 -5.54
N ALA A 249 -26.50 -7.01 -5.80
CA ALA A 249 -27.38 -7.83 -4.97
C ALA A 249 -26.67 -8.40 -3.73
N TYR A 250 -25.90 -7.55 -3.04
CA TYR A 250 -25.17 -7.85 -1.82
C TYR A 250 -25.44 -6.74 -0.80
N SER A 251 -25.63 -7.11 0.47
CA SER A 251 -25.91 -6.12 1.52
C SER A 251 -24.64 -5.39 1.95
N LYS A 252 -24.72 -4.05 2.03
CA LYS A 252 -23.70 -3.16 2.59
C LYS A 252 -23.41 -3.41 4.07
N ASP A 253 -24.31 -4.12 4.76
CA ASP A 253 -24.12 -4.46 6.17
C ASP A 253 -23.22 -5.71 6.33
N ASN A 254 -23.07 -6.52 5.28
CA ASN A 254 -22.32 -7.78 5.32
C ASN A 254 -20.93 -7.67 4.67
N TYR A 255 -20.71 -6.64 3.84
CA TYR A 255 -19.53 -6.53 3.00
C TYR A 255 -18.99 -5.11 2.98
N TYR A 256 -17.68 -4.99 2.84
CA TYR A 256 -17.06 -3.75 2.39
C TYR A 256 -17.04 -3.70 0.87
N PHE A 257 -17.13 -2.47 0.37
CA PHE A 257 -17.04 -2.16 -1.05
C PHE A 257 -15.91 -1.18 -1.31
N GLY A 258 -15.38 -1.19 -2.52
CA GLY A 258 -14.41 -0.23 -3.01
C GLY A 258 -14.64 0.04 -4.48
N VAL A 259 -14.14 1.16 -4.99
CA VAL A 259 -14.18 1.46 -6.42
C VAL A 259 -12.78 1.87 -6.88
N GLN A 260 -12.36 1.32 -8.01
CA GLN A 260 -11.15 1.74 -8.72
C GLN A 260 -11.48 1.97 -10.19
N SER A 261 -10.84 2.96 -10.79
CA SER A 261 -10.91 3.17 -12.25
C SER A 261 -9.93 2.23 -12.94
N VAL A 262 -10.17 1.93 -14.21
CA VAL A 262 -9.28 1.10 -15.02
C VAL A 262 -9.18 1.65 -16.44
N ASP A 263 -7.98 1.60 -17.00
CA ASP A 263 -7.73 2.00 -18.38
C ASP A 263 -7.99 0.87 -19.40
N GLU A 264 -7.88 1.17 -20.69
CA GLU A 264 -8.13 0.20 -21.78
C GLU A 264 -7.21 -1.03 -21.75
N ASN A 265 -6.05 -0.91 -21.09
CA ASN A 265 -5.06 -1.98 -20.98
C ASN A 265 -5.15 -2.74 -19.65
N GLY A 266 -6.13 -2.42 -18.80
CA GLY A 266 -6.34 -3.10 -17.53
C GLY A 266 -5.51 -2.55 -16.35
N HIS A 267 -4.88 -1.38 -16.47
CA HIS A 267 -4.16 -0.75 -15.36
C HIS A 267 -5.13 -0.05 -14.42
N GLU A 268 -5.19 -0.51 -13.17
CA GLU A 268 -6.15 0.01 -12.19
C GLU A 268 -5.54 1.10 -11.30
N SER A 269 -6.37 2.08 -10.93
CA SER A 269 -6.03 3.08 -9.90
C SER A 269 -5.96 2.45 -8.50
N LEU A 270 -5.55 3.24 -7.49
CA LEU A 270 -5.82 2.84 -6.10
C LEU A 270 -7.32 2.73 -5.84
N VAL A 271 -7.67 1.90 -4.86
CA VAL A 271 -9.06 1.68 -4.43
C VAL A 271 -9.52 2.80 -3.52
N ILE A 272 -10.71 3.34 -3.80
CA ILE A 272 -11.40 4.26 -2.93
C ILE A 272 -12.53 3.54 -2.20
N THR A 273 -12.45 3.52 -0.87
CA THR A 273 -13.55 3.07 -0.01
C THR A 273 -14.67 4.12 -0.03
N PRO A 274 -15.94 3.74 -0.28
CA PRO A 274 -17.04 4.68 -0.29
C PRO A 274 -17.30 5.24 1.11
N ARG A 275 -17.74 6.51 1.16
CA ARG A 275 -18.37 7.07 2.36
C ARG A 275 -19.88 6.91 2.29
N ALA A 276 -20.55 6.91 3.43
CA ALA A 276 -22.01 6.98 3.45
C ALA A 276 -22.48 8.30 2.82
N GLY A 277 -23.45 8.21 1.91
CA GLY A 277 -24.00 9.35 1.18
C GLY A 277 -25.45 9.15 0.77
N ARG A 278 -26.03 10.21 0.21
CA ARG A 278 -27.38 10.21 -0.38
C ARG A 278 -27.28 10.46 -1.87
#